data_AF-A0A1S1HU20-F1
#
_entry.id   AF-A0A1S1HU20-F1
#
_cell.length_a   1.000
_cell.length_b   1.000
_cell.length_c   1.000
_cell.angle_alpha   90.00
_cell.angle_beta   90.00
_cell.angle_gamma   90.00
#
_symmetry.space_group_name_H-M   'P 1'
#
loop_
_entity.id
_entity.type
_entity.pdbx_description
1 polymer ?
#
loop_
_entity_poly.entity_id
_entity_poly.type
_entity_poly.pdbx_seq_one_letter_code
_entity_poly.pdbx_strand_id
1 'polypeptide(L)'
;MLSACSSRSQFPEFSASGFIADDGVIRMWRLNDAKDNPQVLMVVYSPYKGTDTSVNFFEYRSGQLWQIRSQILNAGQQQIMEQLRFDKNENVIFMQRVEKEQKTALSQDEIIRWQFEAKRILDINTALVIGGVQLYQGRWSQNQVVTCDGDIKKVEFEPYAQNWLESRAKVWHKQLNIAWLEAPEGNQLLMVADTDFCRWQPSKDSL
;
A
#
# COMPACT_ATOMS: atom_id res chain seq x y z
N MET A 1 28.00 -32.88 16.54
CA MET A 1 27.60 -31.45 16.45
C MET A 1 26.30 -31.40 15.66
N LEU A 2 25.23 -30.86 16.24
CA LEU A 2 23.98 -30.63 15.54
C LEU A 2 24.09 -29.27 14.84
N SER A 3 24.28 -29.28 13.52
CA SER A 3 24.24 -28.07 12.70
C SER A 3 22.77 -27.67 12.53
N ALA A 4 22.32 -26.67 13.28
CA ALA A 4 21.04 -26.04 13.04
C ALA A 4 21.17 -25.15 11.81
N CYS A 5 20.68 -25.62 10.66
CA CYS A 5 20.51 -24.79 9.47
C CYS A 5 19.36 -23.81 9.76
N SER A 6 19.67 -22.61 10.28
CA SER A 6 18.69 -21.54 10.27
C SER A 6 18.47 -21.12 8.82
N SER A 7 17.33 -21.47 8.23
CA SER A 7 16.89 -20.88 6.97
C SER A 7 16.80 -19.37 7.18
N ARG A 8 17.71 -18.61 6.58
CA ARG A 8 17.67 -17.15 6.63
C ARG A 8 16.45 -16.72 5.83
N SER A 9 15.48 -16.11 6.51
CA SER A 9 14.29 -15.52 5.89
C SER A 9 14.72 -14.56 4.78
N GLN A 10 14.12 -14.73 3.61
CA GLN A 10 14.42 -13.93 2.41
C GLN A 10 13.60 -12.63 2.39
N PHE A 11 12.52 -12.56 3.18
CA PHE A 11 11.63 -11.42 3.25
C PHE A 11 11.54 -10.85 4.66
N PRO A 12 11.54 -9.52 4.84
CA PRO A 12 11.23 -8.96 6.15
C PRO A 12 9.80 -9.36 6.56
N GLU A 13 9.59 -9.51 7.86
CA GLU A 13 8.27 -9.81 8.43
C GLU A 13 7.24 -8.73 8.06
N PHE A 14 7.65 -7.46 8.10
CA PHE A 14 6.85 -6.33 7.66
C PHE A 14 7.62 -5.54 6.59
N SER A 15 6.94 -5.19 5.50
CA SER A 15 7.51 -4.36 4.44
C SER A 15 6.51 -3.34 3.94
N ALA A 16 7.02 -2.18 3.54
CA ALA A 16 6.28 -1.14 2.84
C ALA A 16 6.94 -0.89 1.48
N SER A 17 6.18 -0.92 0.40
CA SER A 17 6.65 -0.64 -0.96
C SER A 17 5.56 0.03 -1.79
N GLY A 18 5.81 0.33 -3.05
CA GLY A 18 4.85 1.05 -3.88
C GLY A 18 5.35 1.28 -5.29
N PHE A 19 4.51 1.88 -6.13
CA PHE A 19 4.85 2.28 -7.48
C PHE A 19 3.93 3.40 -7.99
N ILE A 20 4.37 4.10 -9.04
CA ILE A 20 3.54 5.06 -9.77
C ILE A 20 2.66 4.27 -10.75
N ALA A 21 1.36 4.54 -10.71
CA ALA A 21 0.38 4.06 -11.69
C ALA A 21 0.02 5.20 -12.66
N ASP A 22 -0.64 4.88 -13.77
CA ASP A 22 -0.90 5.84 -14.86
C ASP A 22 -1.53 7.17 -14.37
N ASP A 23 -2.52 7.10 -13.47
CA ASP A 23 -3.24 8.28 -12.95
C ASP A 23 -3.13 8.43 -11.42
N GLY A 24 -2.15 7.79 -10.79
CA GLY A 24 -2.01 7.84 -9.34
C GLY A 24 -0.83 7.08 -8.77
N VAL A 25 -0.91 6.74 -7.49
CA VAL A 25 0.14 6.01 -6.79
C VAL A 25 -0.45 4.81 -6.07
N ILE A 26 0.31 3.73 -6.06
CA ILE A 26 0.03 2.53 -5.27
C ILE A 26 1.02 2.48 -4.11
N ARG A 27 0.49 2.43 -2.89
CA ARG A 27 1.23 2.23 -1.64
C ARG A 27 0.82 0.89 -1.05
N MET A 28 1.79 0.09 -0.63
CA MET A 28 1.56 -1.28 -0.20
C MET A 28 2.26 -1.57 1.11
N TRP A 29 1.58 -2.32 1.98
CA TRP A 29 2.15 -2.85 3.22
C TRP A 29 1.87 -4.34 3.27
N ARG A 30 2.91 -5.13 3.53
CA ARG A 30 2.85 -6.58 3.57
C ARG A 30 3.36 -7.10 4.89
N LEU A 31 2.56 -7.96 5.51
CA LEU A 31 2.93 -8.79 6.65
C LEU A 31 3.15 -10.23 6.18
N ASN A 32 4.26 -10.84 6.60
CA ASN A 32 4.61 -12.22 6.34
C ASN A 32 4.59 -13.06 7.62
N ASP A 33 4.37 -14.36 7.47
CA ASP A 33 4.56 -15.33 8.56
C ASP A 33 6.06 -15.67 8.75
N ALA A 34 6.37 -16.46 9.78
CA ALA A 34 7.73 -16.90 10.07
C ALA A 34 8.37 -17.79 8.98
N LYS A 35 7.62 -18.18 7.95
CA LYS A 35 8.06 -18.96 6.79
C LYS A 35 8.04 -18.11 5.51
N ASP A 36 8.00 -16.79 5.63
CA ASP A 36 7.95 -15.81 4.56
C ASP A 36 6.69 -15.85 3.67
N ASN A 37 5.63 -16.57 4.08
CA ASN A 37 4.37 -16.54 3.34
C ASN A 37 3.63 -15.24 3.64
N PRO A 38 2.99 -14.61 2.63
CA PRO A 38 2.14 -13.46 2.89
C PRO A 38 1.00 -13.87 3.84
N GLN A 39 0.69 -13.01 4.80
CA GLN A 39 -0.50 -13.10 5.66
C GLN A 39 -1.51 -12.02 5.27
N VAL A 40 -1.04 -10.78 5.11
CA VAL A 40 -1.86 -9.64 4.74
C VAL A 40 -1.06 -8.76 3.78
N LEU A 41 -1.72 -8.30 2.71
CA LEU A 41 -1.23 -7.27 1.81
C LEU A 41 -2.29 -6.17 1.73
N MET A 42 -2.01 -5.04 2.38
CA MET A 42 -2.80 -3.81 2.28
C MET A 42 -2.29 -2.98 1.11
N VAL A 43 -3.21 -2.50 0.28
CA VAL A 43 -2.92 -1.77 -0.96
C VAL A 43 -3.78 -0.53 -0.99
N VAL A 44 -3.14 0.63 -1.07
CA VAL A 44 -3.81 1.92 -1.15
C VAL A 44 -3.51 2.56 -2.50
N TYR A 45 -4.54 2.77 -3.29
CA TYR A 45 -4.48 3.58 -4.49
C TYR A 45 -4.95 5.00 -4.19
N SER A 46 -4.14 5.98 -4.56
CA SER A 46 -4.50 7.39 -4.47
C SER A 46 -4.28 8.07 -5.82
N PRO A 47 -5.34 8.60 -6.47
CA PRO A 47 -5.20 9.25 -7.76
C PRO A 47 -4.51 10.62 -7.62
N TYR A 48 -3.84 11.07 -8.68
CA TYR A 48 -3.27 12.42 -8.72
C TYR A 48 -4.34 13.51 -8.86
N LYS A 49 -5.49 13.15 -9.42
CA LYS A 49 -6.65 14.02 -9.63
C LYS A 49 -7.89 13.39 -9.01
N GLY A 50 -8.71 14.18 -8.34
CA GLY A 50 -9.87 13.70 -7.60
C GLY A 50 -9.53 13.27 -6.18
N THR A 51 -10.50 12.68 -5.48
CA THR A 51 -10.42 12.38 -4.05
C THR A 51 -10.61 10.90 -3.72
N ASP A 52 -10.84 10.07 -4.74
CA ASP A 52 -11.28 8.70 -4.57
C ASP A 52 -10.08 7.81 -4.25
N THR A 53 -9.89 7.50 -2.97
CA THR A 53 -8.81 6.61 -2.51
C THR A 53 -9.37 5.22 -2.30
N SER A 54 -8.81 4.20 -2.93
CA SER A 54 -9.19 2.82 -2.64
C SER A 54 -8.20 2.17 -1.67
N VAL A 55 -8.74 1.39 -0.75
CA VAL A 55 -7.99 0.63 0.25
C VAL A 55 -8.42 -0.82 0.15
N ASN A 56 -7.50 -1.68 -0.23
CA ASN A 56 -7.73 -3.11 -0.41
C ASN A 56 -6.88 -3.91 0.56
N PHE A 57 -7.45 -4.96 1.14
CA PHE A 57 -6.76 -5.96 1.94
C PHE A 57 -6.90 -7.30 1.23
N PHE A 58 -5.76 -7.91 0.91
CA PHE A 58 -5.66 -9.29 0.47
C PHE A 58 -5.10 -10.11 1.62
N GLU A 59 -5.90 -11.01 2.15
CA GLU A 59 -5.55 -11.83 3.31
C GLU A 59 -5.34 -13.28 2.89
N TYR A 60 -4.28 -13.89 3.40
CA TYR A 60 -3.79 -15.19 2.99
C TYR A 60 -3.70 -16.15 4.18
N ARG A 61 -3.92 -17.43 3.94
CA ARG A 61 -3.74 -18.51 4.92
C ARG A 61 -2.94 -19.62 4.27
N SER A 62 -1.80 -19.96 4.86
CA SER A 62 -0.87 -20.97 4.29
C SER A 62 -0.51 -20.68 2.82
N GLY A 63 -0.32 -19.40 2.48
CA GLY A 63 0.01 -18.94 1.12
C GLY A 63 -1.17 -18.88 0.14
N GLN A 64 -2.39 -19.25 0.53
CA GLN A 64 -3.57 -19.18 -0.32
C GLN A 64 -4.45 -17.98 0.03
N LEU A 65 -5.02 -17.31 -0.98
CA LEU A 65 -5.95 -16.21 -0.78
C LEU A 65 -7.20 -16.70 -0.03
N TRP A 66 -7.50 -16.07 1.10
CA TRP A 66 -8.62 -16.45 1.98
C TRP A 66 -9.70 -15.37 1.99
N GLN A 67 -9.33 -14.10 1.92
CA GLN A 67 -10.27 -12.99 1.98
C GLN A 67 -9.77 -11.78 1.19
N ILE A 68 -10.70 -11.09 0.56
CA ILE A 68 -10.51 -9.74 0.01
C ILE A 68 -11.46 -8.81 0.75
N ARG A 69 -10.95 -7.65 1.18
CA ARG A 69 -11.77 -6.52 1.59
C ARG A 69 -11.35 -5.31 0.77
N SER A 70 -12.30 -4.62 0.16
CA SER A 70 -12.05 -3.38 -0.57
C SER A 70 -12.94 -2.27 -0.04
N GLN A 71 -12.39 -1.08 0.05
CA GLN A 71 -13.13 0.12 0.38
C GLN A 71 -12.70 1.25 -0.56
N ILE A 72 -13.68 1.91 -1.20
CA ILE A 72 -13.44 3.16 -1.92
C ILE A 72 -13.90 4.31 -1.04
N LEU A 73 -12.95 5.14 -0.64
CA LEU A 73 -13.17 6.37 0.11
C LEU A 73 -13.54 7.49 -0.86
N ASN A 74 -14.48 8.35 -0.47
CA ASN A 74 -14.90 9.57 -1.17
C ASN A 74 -15.53 9.40 -2.57
N ALA A 75 -15.84 8.19 -3.05
CA ALA A 75 -16.47 7.96 -4.36
C ALA A 75 -17.81 8.71 -4.50
N GLY A 76 -17.78 9.92 -5.06
CA GLY A 76 -18.96 10.78 -5.21
C GLY A 76 -19.72 11.02 -3.89
N GLN A 77 -19.02 11.11 -2.75
CA GLN A 77 -19.56 11.21 -1.37
C GLN A 77 -20.07 9.90 -0.74
N GLN A 78 -19.88 8.74 -1.35
CA GLN A 78 -20.39 7.46 -0.84
C GLN A 78 -19.29 6.42 -0.73
N GLN A 79 -19.32 5.65 0.35
CA GLN A 79 -18.37 4.56 0.58
C GLN A 79 -18.89 3.29 -0.09
N ILE A 80 -18.09 2.71 -0.99
CA ILE A 80 -18.33 1.38 -1.53
C ILE A 80 -17.44 0.42 -0.75
N MET A 81 -18.04 -0.64 -0.20
CA MET A 81 -17.31 -1.71 0.49
C MET A 81 -17.59 -3.05 -0.17
N GLU A 82 -16.54 -3.82 -0.42
CA GLU A 82 -16.65 -5.16 -0.97
C GLU A 82 -15.90 -6.15 -0.09
N GLN A 83 -16.48 -7.34 0.06
CA GLN A 83 -15.85 -8.44 0.78
C GLN A 83 -16.07 -9.74 0.02
N LEU A 84 -14.99 -10.50 -0.18
CA LEU A 84 -15.01 -11.86 -0.70
C LEU A 84 -14.30 -12.78 0.27
N ARG A 85 -14.79 -14.01 0.45
CA ARG A 85 -14.07 -15.08 1.16
C ARG A 85 -14.03 -16.33 0.31
N PHE A 86 -12.91 -17.04 0.41
CA PHE A 86 -12.62 -18.22 -0.37
C PHE A 86 -12.42 -19.44 0.53
N ASP A 87 -12.77 -20.62 0.02
CA ASP A 87 -12.32 -21.87 0.60
C ASP A 87 -10.89 -22.24 0.14
N LYS A 88 -10.39 -23.38 0.62
CA LYS A 88 -9.07 -23.91 0.26
C LYS A 88 -8.90 -24.29 -1.22
N ASN A 89 -10.00 -24.37 -1.97
CA ASN A 89 -10.04 -24.70 -3.39
C ASN A 89 -10.31 -23.43 -4.23
N GLU A 90 -10.18 -22.24 -3.64
CA GLU A 90 -10.41 -20.94 -4.27
C GLU A 90 -11.87 -20.68 -4.70
N ASN A 91 -12.83 -21.47 -4.19
CA ASN A 91 -14.24 -21.21 -4.43
C ASN A 91 -14.73 -20.09 -3.52
N VAL A 92 -15.56 -19.18 -4.05
CA VAL A 92 -16.20 -18.14 -3.26
C VAL A 92 -17.25 -18.76 -2.34
N ILE A 93 -17.04 -18.61 -1.02
CA ILE A 93 -17.97 -19.06 0.02
C ILE A 93 -18.76 -17.91 0.64
N PHE A 94 -18.33 -16.67 0.39
CA PHE A 94 -19.04 -15.47 0.80
C PHE A 94 -18.66 -14.31 -0.14
N MET A 95 -19.65 -13.50 -0.49
CA MET A 95 -19.45 -12.26 -1.23
C MET A 95 -20.48 -11.22 -0.81
N GLN A 96 -20.09 -9.96 -0.71
CA GLN A 96 -21.00 -8.85 -0.47
C GLN A 96 -20.38 -7.54 -0.97
N ARG A 97 -21.15 -6.77 -1.73
CA ARG A 97 -20.93 -5.34 -1.97
C ARG A 97 -21.94 -4.54 -1.15
N VAL A 98 -21.48 -3.47 -0.51
CA VAL A 98 -22.32 -2.47 0.15
C VAL A 98 -22.11 -1.13 -0.55
N GLU A 99 -23.18 -0.61 -1.11
CA GLU A 99 -23.21 0.71 -1.76
C GLU A 99 -24.55 1.37 -1.42
N LYS A 100 -24.55 2.63 -0.94
CA LYS A 100 -25.78 3.34 -0.53
C LYS A 100 -26.67 2.50 0.41
N GLU A 101 -26.04 1.81 1.37
CA GLU A 101 -26.68 0.88 2.31
C GLU A 101 -27.31 -0.37 1.68
N GLN A 102 -27.28 -0.50 0.35
CA GLN A 102 -27.75 -1.68 -0.37
C GLN A 102 -26.69 -2.76 -0.37
N LYS A 103 -27.11 -3.98 -0.05
CA LYS A 103 -26.27 -5.17 -0.10
C LYS A 103 -26.54 -5.94 -1.38
N THR A 104 -25.52 -6.13 -2.19
CA THR A 104 -25.59 -6.87 -3.45
C THR A 104 -24.50 -7.93 -3.52
N ALA A 105 -24.72 -8.97 -4.33
CA ALA A 105 -23.67 -9.91 -4.68
C ALA A 105 -22.74 -9.29 -5.74
N LEU A 106 -21.50 -9.77 -5.80
CA LEU A 106 -20.60 -9.45 -6.90
C LEU A 106 -20.91 -10.34 -8.11
N SER A 107 -20.68 -9.84 -9.31
CA SER A 107 -20.78 -10.64 -10.53
C SER A 107 -19.58 -11.60 -10.67
N GLN A 108 -19.72 -12.61 -11.53
CA GLN A 108 -18.62 -13.55 -11.80
C GLN A 108 -17.39 -12.84 -12.36
N ASP A 109 -17.57 -11.85 -13.23
CA ASP A 109 -16.47 -11.08 -13.81
C ASP A 109 -15.74 -10.25 -12.75
N GLU A 110 -16.49 -9.71 -11.77
CA GLU A 110 -15.90 -8.96 -10.65
C GLU A 110 -15.10 -9.87 -9.72
N ILE A 111 -15.58 -11.09 -9.46
CA ILE A 111 -14.85 -12.11 -8.71
C ILE A 111 -13.54 -12.47 -9.41
N ILE A 112 -13.59 -12.76 -10.71
CA ILE A 112 -12.41 -13.11 -11.52
C ILE A 112 -11.41 -11.96 -11.54
N ARG A 113 -11.88 -10.72 -11.72
CA ARG A 113 -11.03 -9.53 -11.65
C ARG A 113 -10.32 -9.42 -10.31
N TRP A 114 -11.03 -9.65 -9.20
CA TRP A 114 -10.46 -9.60 -7.86
C TRP A 114 -9.40 -10.67 -7.62
N GLN A 115 -9.63 -11.90 -8.07
CA GLN A 115 -8.63 -12.98 -7.99
C GLN A 115 -7.38 -12.64 -8.81
N PHE A 116 -7.58 -12.13 -10.03
CA PHE A 116 -6.47 -11.67 -10.88
C PHE A 116 -5.67 -10.54 -10.20
N GLU A 117 -6.36 -9.54 -9.65
CA GLU A 117 -5.72 -8.40 -9.01
C GLU A 117 -4.93 -8.79 -7.76
N ALA A 118 -5.47 -9.70 -6.94
CA ALA A 118 -4.79 -10.22 -5.75
C ALA A 118 -3.44 -10.85 -6.14
N LYS A 119 -3.43 -11.69 -7.18
CA LYS A 119 -2.22 -12.34 -7.69
C LYS A 119 -1.24 -11.31 -8.27
N ARG A 120 -1.72 -10.45 -9.17
CA ARG A 120 -0.90 -9.44 -9.86
C ARG A 120 -0.20 -8.51 -8.87
N ILE A 121 -0.93 -8.01 -7.87
CA ILE A 121 -0.36 -7.10 -6.88
C ILE A 121 0.59 -7.82 -5.92
N LEU A 122 0.32 -9.06 -5.53
CA LEU A 122 1.27 -9.86 -4.76
C LEU A 122 2.59 -10.07 -5.52
N ASP A 123 2.53 -10.40 -6.81
CA ASP A 123 3.70 -10.60 -7.66
C ASP A 123 4.53 -9.32 -7.77
N ILE A 124 3.87 -8.17 -8.03
CA ILE A 124 4.53 -6.86 -8.10
C ILE A 124 5.16 -6.50 -6.76
N ASN A 125 4.42 -6.61 -5.65
CA ASN A 125 4.94 -6.32 -4.32
C ASN A 125 6.16 -7.19 -3.99
N THR A 126 6.11 -8.48 -4.34
CA THR A 126 7.23 -9.42 -4.16
C THR A 126 8.47 -8.95 -4.92
N ALA A 127 8.33 -8.58 -6.20
CA ALA A 127 9.44 -8.07 -7.00
C ALA A 127 10.03 -6.78 -6.44
N LEU A 128 9.18 -5.84 -5.99
CA LEU A 128 9.61 -4.57 -5.40
C LEU A 128 10.38 -4.78 -4.10
N VAL A 129 9.89 -5.67 -3.21
CA VAL A 129 10.57 -5.95 -1.95
C VAL A 129 11.92 -6.65 -2.19
N ILE A 130 12.00 -7.59 -3.13
CA ILE A 130 13.27 -8.21 -3.55
C ILE A 130 14.23 -7.16 -4.13
N GLY A 131 13.70 -6.23 -4.93
CA GLY A 131 14.45 -5.13 -5.53
C GLY A 131 14.89 -4.04 -4.54
N GLY A 132 14.55 -4.16 -3.25
CA GLY A 132 14.91 -3.17 -2.24
C GLY A 132 14.12 -1.87 -2.31
N VAL A 133 12.95 -1.86 -2.96
CA VAL A 133 12.08 -0.69 -3.04
C VAL A 133 11.32 -0.53 -1.73
N GLN A 134 11.55 0.58 -1.04
CA GLN A 134 10.97 0.90 0.25
C GLN A 134 10.07 2.14 0.16
N LEU A 135 8.84 2.02 0.65
CA LEU A 135 7.93 3.15 0.79
C LEU A 135 8.16 3.84 2.12
N TYR A 136 8.30 5.16 2.05
CA TYR A 136 8.30 6.04 3.21
C TYR A 136 7.24 7.12 3.07
N GLN A 137 6.78 7.59 4.23
CA GLN A 137 5.84 8.69 4.33
C GLN A 137 6.23 9.56 5.52
N GLY A 138 5.91 10.85 5.42
CA GLY A 138 6.23 11.76 6.49
C GLY A 138 5.93 13.21 6.15
N ARG A 139 6.44 14.07 7.01
CA ARG A 139 6.24 15.51 6.96
C ARG A 139 7.54 16.19 6.58
N TRP A 140 7.54 16.86 5.44
CA TRP A 140 8.71 17.54 4.89
C TRP A 140 8.86 18.96 5.46
N SER A 141 10.08 19.32 5.82
CA SER A 141 10.48 20.67 6.23
C SER A 141 11.96 20.89 5.93
N GLN A 142 12.29 21.93 5.15
CA GLN A 142 13.68 22.38 4.92
C GLN A 142 14.65 21.24 4.54
N ASN A 143 14.26 20.42 3.56
CA ASN A 143 15.04 19.27 3.08
C ASN A 143 15.24 18.12 4.08
N GLN A 144 14.46 18.11 5.15
CA GLN A 144 14.35 17.00 6.07
C GLN A 144 12.92 16.48 6.07
N VAL A 145 12.77 15.20 6.36
CA VAL A 145 11.47 14.56 6.53
C VAL A 145 11.41 13.97 7.92
N VAL A 146 10.40 14.34 8.69
CA VAL A 146 10.01 13.59 9.88
C VAL A 146 9.09 12.46 9.39
N THR A 147 9.56 11.21 9.44
CA THR A 147 8.79 10.05 9.00
C THR A 147 7.54 9.89 9.88
N CYS A 148 6.57 9.10 9.41
CA CYS A 148 5.38 8.80 10.20
C CYS A 148 5.68 8.05 11.50
N ASP A 149 6.83 7.39 11.58
CA ASP A 149 7.31 6.71 12.79
C ASP A 149 8.10 7.66 13.71
N GLY A 150 8.33 8.91 13.29
CA GLY A 150 8.95 9.97 14.09
C GLY A 150 10.45 10.19 13.83
N ASP A 151 11.07 9.38 12.97
CA ASP A 151 12.48 9.51 12.64
C ASP A 151 12.76 10.72 11.75
N ILE A 152 13.91 11.35 11.92
CA ILE A 152 14.36 12.43 11.04
C ILE A 152 15.23 11.83 9.93
N LYS A 153 14.83 12.07 8.69
CA LYS A 153 15.52 11.56 7.51
C LYS A 153 15.86 12.68 6.54
N LYS A 154 17.12 12.76 6.15
CA LYS A 154 17.55 13.60 5.02
C LYS A 154 17.36 12.79 3.75
N VAL A 155 16.53 13.30 2.84
CA VAL A 155 16.24 12.65 1.56
C VAL A 155 16.68 13.59 0.44
N GLU A 156 17.39 13.04 -0.53
CA GLU A 156 17.78 13.76 -1.74
C GLU A 156 16.92 13.25 -2.89
N PHE A 157 16.05 14.12 -3.41
CA PHE A 157 15.20 13.82 -4.56
C PHE A 157 15.85 14.27 -5.85
N GLU A 158 15.36 13.74 -6.97
CA GLU A 158 15.68 14.25 -8.30
C GLU A 158 15.43 15.77 -8.39
N PRO A 159 16.23 16.52 -9.19
CA PRO A 159 16.17 17.98 -9.22
C PRO A 159 14.78 18.56 -9.49
N TYR A 160 13.97 17.90 -10.32
CA TYR A 160 12.61 18.35 -10.61
C TYR A 160 11.70 18.28 -9.35
N ALA A 161 11.79 17.20 -8.59
CA ALA A 161 10.98 16.98 -7.39
C ALA A 161 11.44 17.90 -6.26
N GLN A 162 12.76 18.11 -6.13
CA GLN A 162 13.34 19.05 -5.19
C GLN A 162 12.85 20.48 -5.45
N ASN A 163 12.98 20.96 -6.69
CA ASN A 163 12.52 22.30 -7.09
C ASN A 163 11.02 22.47 -6.88
N TRP A 164 10.22 21.43 -7.14
CA TRP A 164 8.78 21.46 -6.91
C TRP A 164 8.45 21.60 -5.42
N LEU A 165 9.08 20.81 -4.54
CA LEU A 165 8.88 20.87 -3.09
C LEU A 165 9.24 22.24 -2.52
N GLU A 166 10.39 22.78 -2.90
CA GLU A 166 10.85 24.10 -2.45
C GLU A 166 9.94 25.22 -2.94
N SER A 167 9.51 25.17 -4.20
CA SER A 167 8.57 26.15 -4.77
C SER A 167 7.23 26.09 -4.05
N ARG A 168 6.74 24.88 -3.76
CA ARG A 168 5.49 24.68 -3.03
C ARG A 168 5.60 25.21 -1.61
N ALA A 169 6.68 24.92 -0.90
CA ALA A 169 6.91 25.35 0.48
C ALA A 169 6.97 26.88 0.65
N LYS A 170 7.39 27.63 -0.38
CA LYS A 170 7.39 29.11 -0.35
C LYS A 170 5.99 29.72 -0.33
N VAL A 171 5.04 29.08 -1.02
CA VAL A 171 3.67 29.57 -1.18
C VAL A 171 2.74 28.97 -0.12
N TRP A 172 3.12 27.82 0.43
CA TRP A 172 2.26 26.99 1.26
C TRP A 172 2.60 27.13 2.74
N HIS A 173 1.69 27.69 3.53
CA HIS A 173 1.90 27.96 4.96
C HIS A 173 1.60 26.78 5.90
N LYS A 174 1.11 25.64 5.38
CA LYS A 174 0.89 24.41 6.18
C LYS A 174 2.05 23.44 6.01
N GLN A 175 2.13 22.43 6.88
CA GLN A 175 3.11 21.35 6.73
C GLN A 175 2.84 20.54 5.45
N LEU A 176 3.89 20.20 4.70
CA LEU A 176 3.79 19.35 3.50
C LEU A 176 3.92 17.89 3.91
N ASN A 177 2.87 17.09 3.68
CA ASN A 177 2.95 15.64 3.86
C ASN A 177 3.37 15.02 2.53
N ILE A 178 4.37 14.14 2.57
CA ILE A 178 4.92 13.50 1.38
C ILE A 178 4.95 11.98 1.53
N ALA A 179 4.84 11.29 0.40
CA ALA A 179 5.15 9.86 0.26
C ALA A 179 6.20 9.70 -0.83
N TRP A 180 7.18 8.83 -0.62
CA TRP A 180 8.25 8.56 -1.58
C TRP A 180 8.73 7.12 -1.54
N LEU A 181 9.40 6.70 -2.60
CA LEU A 181 10.12 5.44 -2.67
C LEU A 181 11.61 5.69 -2.56
N GLU A 182 12.30 4.80 -1.87
CA GLU A 182 13.76 4.67 -1.94
C GLU A 182 14.10 3.31 -2.56
N ALA A 183 15.01 3.32 -3.51
CA ALA A 183 15.51 2.13 -4.19
C ALA A 183 17.03 2.28 -4.44
N PRO A 184 17.75 1.20 -4.77
CA PRO A 184 19.17 1.27 -5.15
C PRO A 184 19.45 2.29 -6.28
N GLU A 185 18.48 2.52 -7.16
CA GLU A 185 18.59 3.43 -8.29
C GLU A 185 18.31 4.91 -7.94
N GLY A 186 17.73 5.19 -6.77
CA GLY A 186 17.44 6.55 -6.32
C GLY A 186 16.11 6.70 -5.60
N ASN A 187 15.75 7.96 -5.33
CA ASN A 187 14.55 8.32 -4.57
C ASN A 187 13.49 8.94 -5.48
N GLN A 188 12.28 8.39 -5.44
CA GLN A 188 11.16 8.85 -6.26
C GLN A 188 10.06 9.43 -5.38
N LEU A 189 9.82 10.74 -5.50
CA LEU A 189 8.67 11.39 -4.87
C LEU A 189 7.38 10.84 -5.51
N LEU A 190 6.50 10.27 -4.69
CA LEU A 190 5.23 9.71 -5.18
C LEU A 190 4.12 10.75 -5.15
N MET A 191 3.93 11.39 -4.00
CA MET A 191 2.78 12.25 -3.77
C MET A 191 3.09 13.29 -2.70
N VAL A 192 2.46 14.45 -2.84
CA VAL A 192 2.42 15.51 -1.82
C VAL A 192 0.98 15.89 -1.56
N ALA A 193 0.58 15.90 -0.30
CA ALA A 193 -0.78 16.20 0.12
C ALA A 193 -0.83 17.12 1.33
N ASP A 194 -1.97 17.77 1.51
CA ASP A 194 -2.32 18.52 2.71
C ASP A 194 -2.87 17.60 3.82
N THR A 195 -3.39 16.44 3.44
CA THR A 195 -3.81 15.37 4.34
C THR A 195 -2.61 14.65 4.95
N ASP A 196 -2.74 14.30 6.23
CA ASP A 196 -1.69 13.60 6.97
C ASP A 196 -1.67 12.11 6.60
N PHE A 197 -0.69 11.71 5.77
CA PHE A 197 -0.49 10.31 5.38
C PHE A 197 -0.24 9.41 6.58
N CYS A 198 0.31 9.93 7.67
CA CYS A 198 0.67 9.15 8.84
C CYS A 198 -0.54 8.61 9.60
N ARG A 199 -1.73 9.20 9.40
CA ARG A 199 -2.97 8.67 9.97
C ARG A 199 -3.40 7.33 9.35
N TRP A 200 -2.92 7.02 8.16
CA TRP A 200 -3.34 5.85 7.37
C TRP A 200 -2.22 4.83 7.17
N GLN A 201 -1.01 5.12 7.66
CA GLN A 201 0.10 4.16 7.63
C GLN A 201 -0.17 3.06 8.67
N PRO A 202 -0.29 1.79 8.26
CA PRO A 202 -0.33 0.71 9.22
C PRO A 202 1.06 0.48 9.84
N SER A 203 1.08 0.03 11.07
CA SER A 203 2.23 -0.62 11.69
C SER A 203 2.11 -2.15 11.57
N LYS A 204 3.21 -2.85 11.88
CA LYS A 204 3.24 -4.32 12.01
C LYS A 204 2.10 -4.86 12.88
N ASP A 205 1.78 -4.17 13.98
CA ASP A 205 0.79 -4.65 14.96
C ASP A 205 -0.65 -4.31 14.57
N SER A 206 -0.84 -3.35 13.67
CA SER A 206 -2.18 -2.91 13.21
C SER A 206 -2.61 -3.54 11.89
N LEU A 207 -1.68 -4.18 11.17
CA LEU A 207 -1.93 -4.85 9.90
C LEU A 207 -2.32 -6.31 10.12
#